data_AF-A0A414QBT6-F1
#
_entry.id   AF-A0A414QBT6-F1
#
_cell.length_a   1.000
_cell.length_b   1.000
_cell.length_c   1.000
_cell.angle_alpha   90.00
_cell.angle_beta   90.00
_cell.angle_gamma   90.00
#
_symmetry.space_group_name_H-M   'P 1'
#
loop_
_entity.id
_entity.type
_entity.pdbx_description
1 polymer ?
#
loop_
_entity_poly.entity_id
_entity_poly.type
_entity_poly.pdbx_seq_one_letter_code
_entity_poly.pdbx_strand_id
1 'polypeptide(L)'
;MRSQRFQNRVTAGRFTLPAAILISVACWILSAILLPDLEIRKGNYPLWDIFYSSCIPTWGTRLFSFILYSVIGYFLIGLNNAFAIIRMRASVQTAIYFLLISVCPTMHILYAGDLVAVTFLIALYFLFKSYQQSKSASYLFHAFVFIGMGSLLFPQLIFFVPVFWIGAYSFQSLHPKSFFASLIGWSVPYWFLLGYAYLSGHMDLFYQPFLELVNFRSILFGFRPWELATIGYILLLYMVSSSHCLVAGYEDKIRTRSYLHFLIFLNFCIFIYIGLQPALYPHLFSLLLIGTSILIGHLFVLTNSRSSNLFFIIMLVGLFTLFGFNLWTLL
;
A
#
# COMPACT_ATOMS: atom_id res chain seq x y z
N MET A 1 -24.62 -0.68 -32.56
CA MET A 1 -23.57 -0.04 -31.73
C MET A 1 -23.98 -0.12 -30.27
N ARG A 2 -23.40 -1.03 -29.47
CA ARG A 2 -23.76 -1.23 -28.06
C ARG A 2 -23.28 0.00 -27.27
N SER A 3 -24.18 0.73 -26.60
CA SER A 3 -23.79 1.90 -25.81
C SER A 3 -22.74 1.49 -24.77
N GLN A 4 -21.52 2.00 -24.93
CA GLN A 4 -20.48 1.80 -23.92
C GLN A 4 -20.94 2.47 -22.62
N ARG A 5 -21.02 1.67 -21.55
CA ARG A 5 -21.46 2.13 -20.23
C ARG A 5 -20.46 3.14 -19.65
N PHE A 6 -20.94 3.99 -18.74
CA PHE A 6 -20.16 5.08 -18.16
C PHE A 6 -18.84 4.59 -17.56
N GLN A 7 -18.88 3.55 -16.73
CA GLN A 7 -17.70 2.89 -16.18
C GLN A 7 -16.68 2.53 -17.27
N ASN A 8 -17.11 1.87 -18.37
CA ASN A 8 -16.20 1.49 -19.46
C ASN A 8 -15.62 2.70 -20.20
N ARG A 9 -16.40 3.77 -20.37
CA ARG A 9 -15.88 5.02 -20.98
C ARG A 9 -14.83 5.66 -20.08
N VAL A 10 -15.04 5.61 -18.77
CA VAL A 10 -14.08 6.10 -17.78
C VAL A 10 -12.87 5.17 -17.78
N THR A 11 -12.97 3.90 -17.42
CA THR A 11 -11.82 2.98 -17.34
C THR A 11 -11.02 2.85 -18.64
N ALA A 12 -11.65 2.94 -19.82
CA ALA A 12 -10.96 2.93 -21.11
C ALA A 12 -10.50 4.33 -21.60
N GLY A 13 -10.88 5.39 -20.90
CA GLY A 13 -10.61 6.78 -21.26
C GLY A 13 -9.15 7.18 -21.05
N ARG A 14 -8.58 7.97 -21.99
CA ARG A 14 -7.22 8.52 -21.89
C ARG A 14 -7.07 9.55 -20.76
N PHE A 15 -8.17 10.20 -20.39
CA PHE A 15 -8.17 11.32 -19.44
C PHE A 15 -8.44 10.92 -17.99
N THR A 16 -8.57 9.63 -17.67
CA THR A 16 -8.86 9.19 -16.29
C THR A 16 -7.76 9.51 -15.30
N LEU A 17 -6.52 9.17 -15.64
CA LEU A 17 -5.38 9.45 -14.78
C LEU A 17 -5.19 10.97 -14.61
N PRO A 18 -5.17 11.80 -15.68
CA PRO A 18 -5.15 13.25 -15.53
C PRO A 18 -6.28 13.81 -14.66
N ALA A 19 -7.52 13.36 -14.85
CA ALA A 19 -8.66 13.81 -14.06
C ALA A 19 -8.52 13.42 -12.58
N ALA A 20 -8.09 12.19 -12.28
CA ALA A 20 -7.83 11.75 -10.91
C ALA A 20 -6.71 12.56 -10.25
N ILE A 21 -5.65 12.89 -10.98
CA ILE A 21 -4.57 13.75 -10.48
C ILE A 21 -5.12 15.15 -10.16
N LEU A 22 -5.89 15.77 -11.06
CA LEU A 22 -6.49 17.09 -10.81
C LEU A 22 -7.41 17.09 -9.59
N ILE A 23 -8.26 16.07 -9.44
CA ILE A 23 -9.11 15.90 -8.25
C ILE A 23 -8.23 15.76 -7.01
N SER A 24 -7.19 14.94 -7.05
CA SER A 24 -6.30 14.72 -5.91
C SER A 24 -5.58 16.00 -5.48
N VAL A 25 -5.11 16.81 -6.43
CA VAL A 25 -4.46 18.11 -6.16
C VAL A 25 -5.47 19.09 -5.54
N ALA A 26 -6.70 19.14 -6.06
CA ALA A 26 -7.75 19.99 -5.49
C ALA A 26 -8.09 19.59 -4.04
N CYS A 27 -8.25 18.28 -3.77
CA CYS A 27 -8.46 17.76 -2.42
C CYS A 27 -7.28 18.05 -1.49
N TRP A 28 -6.04 17.97 -1.99
CA TRP A 28 -4.84 18.26 -1.22
C TRP A 28 -4.76 19.73 -0.83
N ILE A 29 -5.02 20.65 -1.77
CA ILE A 29 -5.05 22.10 -1.51
C ILE A 29 -6.17 22.44 -0.53
N LEU A 30 -7.35 21.88 -0.73
CA LEU A 30 -8.50 22.12 0.14
C LEU A 30 -8.25 21.63 1.57
N SER A 31 -7.72 20.41 1.71
CA SER A 31 -7.27 19.87 2.99
C SER A 31 -6.16 20.74 3.60
N ALA A 32 -5.26 21.28 2.79
CA ALA A 32 -4.17 22.08 3.30
C ALA A 32 -4.63 23.41 3.90
N ILE A 33 -5.65 24.02 3.30
CA ILE A 33 -6.26 25.28 3.76
C ILE A 33 -7.16 25.05 4.98
N LEU A 34 -8.00 24.02 4.96
CA LEU A 34 -8.99 23.77 6.00
C LEU A 34 -8.40 23.18 7.29
N LEU A 35 -7.30 22.43 7.17
CA LEU A 35 -6.73 21.67 8.30
C LEU A 35 -5.27 22.03 8.52
N PRO A 36 -4.91 23.29 8.88
CA PRO A 36 -3.52 23.69 9.04
C PRO A 36 -2.81 22.98 10.21
N ASP A 37 -3.54 22.71 11.30
CA ASP A 37 -2.99 22.21 12.57
C ASP A 37 -3.02 20.67 12.72
N LEU A 38 -3.12 19.95 11.59
CA LEU A 38 -3.20 18.49 11.63
C LEU A 38 -1.82 17.95 12.07
N GLU A 39 -1.70 17.59 13.35
CA GLU A 39 -0.45 17.21 13.97
C GLU A 39 0.03 15.83 13.51
N ILE A 40 1.35 15.70 13.37
CA ILE A 40 2.00 14.41 13.12
C ILE A 40 1.87 13.58 14.40
N ARG A 41 1.16 12.45 14.31
CA ARG A 41 1.20 11.45 15.38
C ARG A 41 2.64 10.93 15.48
N LYS A 42 3.43 11.44 16.43
CA LYS A 42 4.82 11.01 16.65
C LYS A 42 4.84 9.50 16.88
N GLY A 43 5.47 8.78 15.95
CA GLY A 43 5.85 7.39 16.16
C GLY A 43 7.06 7.33 17.09
N ASN A 44 7.28 6.19 17.75
CA ASN A 44 8.46 5.99 18.60
C ASN A 44 9.66 5.45 17.79
N TYR A 45 9.76 5.83 16.51
CA TYR A 45 10.72 5.26 15.57
C TYR A 45 11.95 6.17 15.47
N PRO A 46 13.07 5.84 16.13
CA PRO A 46 14.22 6.74 16.27
C PRO A 46 14.89 7.00 14.91
N LEU A 47 14.97 5.96 14.07
CA LEU A 47 15.56 6.05 12.73
C LEU A 47 14.68 6.89 11.79
N TRP A 48 13.36 6.79 11.95
CA TRP A 48 12.44 7.67 11.25
C TRP A 48 12.57 9.11 11.72
N ASP A 49 12.68 9.36 13.03
CA ASP A 49 12.81 10.71 13.56
C ASP A 49 14.13 11.38 13.13
N ILE A 50 15.22 10.61 13.11
CA ILE A 50 16.51 11.07 12.55
C ILE A 50 16.37 11.40 11.06
N PHE A 51 15.74 10.51 10.29
CA PHE A 51 15.51 10.74 8.85
C PHE A 51 14.63 11.96 8.60
N TYR A 52 13.53 12.06 9.34
CA TYR A 52 12.55 13.14 9.23
C TYR A 52 13.17 14.50 9.58
N SER A 53 13.87 14.59 10.72
CA SER A 53 14.52 15.83 11.16
C SER A 53 15.68 16.28 10.27
N SER A 54 16.39 15.33 9.65
CA SER A 54 17.54 15.64 8.78
C SER A 54 17.13 16.03 7.36
N CYS A 55 16.10 15.39 6.79
CA CYS A 55 15.77 15.55 5.38
C CYS A 55 14.60 16.49 5.10
N ILE A 56 13.71 16.76 6.07
CA ILE A 56 12.38 17.30 5.76
C ILE A 56 12.07 18.52 6.65
N PRO A 57 12.00 19.74 6.06
CA PRO A 57 11.50 20.91 6.76
C PRO A 57 10.04 20.69 7.20
N THR A 58 9.67 21.19 8.38
CA THR A 58 8.33 21.02 8.96
C THR A 58 7.20 21.52 8.05
N TRP A 59 7.45 22.58 7.28
CA TRP A 59 6.51 23.14 6.30
C TRP A 59 6.42 22.33 4.99
N GLY A 60 7.42 21.50 4.70
CA GLY A 60 7.54 20.73 3.46
C GLY A 60 6.93 19.33 3.50
N THR A 61 6.38 18.92 4.64
CA THR A 61 5.84 17.56 4.87
C THR A 61 4.75 17.16 3.89
N ARG A 62 3.81 18.07 3.61
CA ARG A 62 2.69 17.84 2.69
C ARG A 62 3.14 17.72 1.25
N LEU A 63 4.12 18.53 0.85
CA LEU A 63 4.72 18.47 -0.49
C LEU A 63 5.50 17.17 -0.67
N PHE A 64 6.31 16.80 0.33
CA PHE A 64 7.07 15.54 0.27
C PHE A 64 6.16 14.32 0.25
N SER A 65 5.09 14.32 1.06
CA SER A 65 4.05 13.29 1.02
C SER A 65 3.42 13.19 -0.37
N PHE A 66 2.98 14.30 -0.98
CA PHE A 66 2.44 14.30 -2.34
C PHE A 66 3.42 13.74 -3.40
N ILE A 67 4.71 14.09 -3.29
CA ILE A 67 5.77 13.56 -4.16
C ILE A 67 5.90 12.05 -3.97
N LEU A 68 5.93 11.56 -2.73
CA LEU A 68 6.02 10.12 -2.46
C LEU A 68 4.81 9.37 -3.02
N TYR A 69 3.59 9.86 -2.82
CA TYR A 69 2.39 9.25 -3.40
C TYR A 69 2.43 9.25 -4.93
N SER A 70 3.01 10.29 -5.54
CA SER A 70 3.25 10.33 -6.98
C SER A 70 4.26 9.27 -7.43
N VAL A 71 5.33 9.06 -6.66
CA VAL A 71 6.33 7.99 -6.89
C VAL A 71 5.70 6.61 -6.74
N ILE A 72 4.89 6.37 -5.70
CA ILE A 72 4.14 5.11 -5.53
C ILE A 72 3.19 4.89 -6.71
N GLY A 73 2.46 5.92 -7.13
CA GLY A 73 1.59 5.89 -8.30
C GLY A 73 2.33 5.51 -9.59
N TYR A 74 3.53 6.06 -9.79
CA TYR A 74 4.40 5.71 -10.92
C TYR A 74 4.88 4.26 -10.86
N PHE A 75 5.35 3.79 -9.69
CA PHE A 75 5.75 2.39 -9.50
C PHE A 75 4.59 1.42 -9.71
N LEU A 76 3.36 1.79 -9.32
CA LEU A 76 2.17 1.01 -9.61
C LEU A 76 2.00 0.83 -11.13
N ILE A 77 2.10 1.91 -11.92
CA ILE A 77 2.06 1.82 -13.39
C ILE A 77 3.14 0.86 -13.90
N GLY A 78 4.38 0.98 -13.39
CA GLY A 78 5.49 0.09 -13.73
C GLY A 78 5.21 -1.38 -13.40
N LEU A 79 4.62 -1.66 -12.23
CA LEU A 79 4.25 -3.00 -11.78
C LEU A 79 3.18 -3.61 -12.69
N ASN A 80 2.13 -2.87 -13.03
CA ASN A 80 1.09 -3.36 -13.92
C ASN A 80 1.58 -3.53 -15.37
N ASN A 81 2.44 -2.63 -15.86
CA ASN A 81 3.09 -2.81 -17.16
C ASN A 81 3.97 -4.06 -17.21
N ALA A 82 4.73 -4.35 -16.15
CA ALA A 82 5.63 -5.49 -16.11
C ALA A 82 4.89 -6.84 -16.02
N PHE A 83 3.81 -6.90 -15.24
CA PHE A 83 3.12 -8.16 -14.95
C PHE A 83 1.80 -8.34 -15.69
N ALA A 84 1.33 -7.31 -16.39
CA ALA A 84 0.05 -7.26 -17.09
C ALA A 84 -1.11 -7.74 -16.19
N ILE A 85 -1.17 -7.18 -14.97
CA ILE A 85 -2.18 -7.54 -13.98
C ILE A 85 -3.56 -7.15 -14.51
N ILE A 86 -3.69 -5.92 -15.00
CA ILE A 86 -4.89 -5.35 -15.60
C ILE A 86 -4.70 -5.23 -17.12
N ARG A 87 -5.53 -5.94 -17.88
CA ARG A 87 -5.33 -6.15 -19.32
C ARG A 87 -5.60 -4.95 -20.24
N MET A 88 -6.37 -3.96 -19.78
CA MET A 88 -6.91 -2.93 -20.68
C MET A 88 -6.08 -1.63 -20.66
N ARG A 89 -5.78 -1.08 -19.49
CA ARG A 89 -4.94 0.11 -19.33
C ARG A 89 -4.11 0.03 -18.06
N ALA A 90 -2.83 0.34 -18.23
CA ALA A 90 -1.84 0.39 -17.16
C ALA A 90 -2.25 1.30 -15.98
N SER A 91 -2.96 2.39 -16.29
CA SER A 91 -3.16 3.53 -15.41
C SER A 91 -4.42 3.51 -14.55
N VAL A 92 -5.34 2.55 -14.74
CA VAL A 92 -6.65 2.56 -14.04
C VAL A 92 -6.48 2.36 -12.53
N GLN A 93 -5.67 1.39 -12.12
CA GLN A 93 -5.32 1.18 -10.71
C GLN A 93 -4.69 2.44 -10.07
N THR A 94 -3.85 3.16 -10.81
CA THR A 94 -3.14 4.34 -10.31
C THR A 94 -4.10 5.52 -10.16
N ALA A 95 -5.05 5.66 -11.08
CA ALA A 95 -6.13 6.64 -10.94
C ALA A 95 -6.99 6.34 -9.70
N ILE A 96 -7.34 5.07 -9.45
CA ILE A 96 -8.07 4.65 -8.25
C ILE A 96 -7.24 4.91 -6.99
N TYR A 97 -5.94 4.60 -7.02
CA TYR A 97 -5.03 4.88 -5.92
C TYR A 97 -5.01 6.37 -5.56
N PHE A 98 -4.86 7.26 -6.55
CA PHE A 98 -4.90 8.71 -6.35
C PHE A 98 -6.25 9.19 -5.79
N LEU A 99 -7.37 8.59 -6.22
CA LEU A 99 -8.68 8.93 -5.67
C LEU A 99 -8.82 8.47 -4.20
N LEU A 100 -8.42 7.24 -3.87
CA LEU A 100 -8.48 6.71 -2.51
C LEU A 100 -7.64 7.54 -1.53
N ILE A 101 -6.42 7.92 -1.93
CA ILE A 101 -5.55 8.74 -1.07
C ILE A 101 -6.11 10.15 -0.88
N SER A 102 -6.63 10.77 -1.94
CA SER A 102 -7.15 12.15 -1.91
C SER A 102 -8.31 12.36 -0.94
N VAL A 103 -9.06 11.29 -0.66
CA VAL A 103 -10.24 11.28 0.20
C VAL A 103 -9.87 11.17 1.69
N CYS A 104 -8.59 10.95 2.01
CA CYS A 104 -8.09 10.78 3.38
C CYS A 104 -7.13 11.93 3.75
N PRO A 105 -7.63 13.08 4.25
CA PRO A 105 -6.81 14.23 4.64
C PRO A 105 -5.66 13.90 5.60
N THR A 106 -5.88 12.93 6.48
CA THR A 106 -4.86 12.50 7.44
C THR A 106 -3.63 11.88 6.78
N MET A 107 -3.76 11.28 5.59
CA MET A 107 -2.65 10.72 4.84
C MET A 107 -1.90 11.76 3.99
N HIS A 108 -2.38 13.01 3.93
CA HIS A 108 -1.68 14.09 3.25
C HIS A 108 -0.43 14.58 4.01
N ILE A 109 -0.27 14.13 5.25
CA ILE A 109 0.92 14.32 6.05
C ILE A 109 1.85 13.13 5.83
N LEU A 110 3.15 13.41 5.91
CA LEU A 110 4.16 12.40 5.75
C LEU A 110 4.25 11.48 6.99
N TYR A 111 4.10 10.18 6.76
CA TYR A 111 4.39 9.15 7.77
C TYR A 111 5.51 8.22 7.31
N ALA A 112 6.13 7.50 8.27
CA ALA A 112 7.11 6.47 7.95
C ALA A 112 6.53 5.40 7.01
N GLY A 113 5.22 5.13 7.15
CA GLY A 113 4.47 4.23 6.28
C GLY A 113 4.57 4.54 4.79
N ASP A 114 4.71 5.81 4.42
CA ASP A 114 4.72 6.23 3.00
C ASP A 114 6.04 5.86 2.33
N LEU A 115 7.17 6.04 3.02
CA LEU A 115 8.46 5.53 2.53
C LEU A 115 8.49 4.01 2.55
N VAL A 116 7.93 3.41 3.59
CA VAL A 116 7.83 1.95 3.71
C VAL A 116 7.01 1.38 2.56
N ALA A 117 5.93 2.05 2.14
CA ALA A 117 5.12 1.67 1.00
C ALA A 117 5.90 1.63 -0.32
N VAL A 118 6.85 2.54 -0.53
CA VAL A 118 7.76 2.49 -1.69
C VAL A 118 8.63 1.23 -1.64
N THR A 119 9.29 0.97 -0.51
CA THR A 119 10.14 -0.22 -0.36
C THR A 119 9.34 -1.53 -0.46
N PHE A 120 8.13 -1.53 0.09
CA PHE A 120 7.19 -2.65 0.01
C PHE A 120 6.73 -2.92 -1.42
N LEU A 121 6.47 -1.86 -2.21
CA LEU A 121 6.09 -2.00 -3.61
C LEU A 121 7.24 -2.54 -4.47
N ILE A 122 8.48 -2.13 -4.19
CA ILE A 122 9.67 -2.71 -4.82
C ILE A 122 9.84 -4.19 -4.42
N ALA A 123 9.59 -4.53 -3.15
CA ALA A 123 9.59 -5.91 -2.69
C ALA A 123 8.53 -6.76 -3.41
N LEU A 124 7.31 -6.25 -3.58
CA LEU A 124 6.24 -6.87 -4.36
C LEU A 124 6.65 -7.08 -5.82
N TYR A 125 7.30 -6.10 -6.43
CA TYR A 125 7.80 -6.22 -7.80
C TYR A 125 8.77 -7.40 -7.94
N PHE A 126 9.76 -7.52 -7.05
CA PHE A 126 10.70 -8.65 -7.09
C PHE A 126 10.04 -10.00 -6.75
N LEU A 127 9.08 -10.00 -5.83
CA LEU A 127 8.31 -11.20 -5.50
C LEU A 127 7.52 -11.69 -6.71
N PHE A 128 6.80 -10.81 -7.42
CA PHE A 128 6.07 -11.18 -8.64
C PHE A 128 7.02 -11.62 -9.76
N LYS A 129 8.18 -10.97 -9.88
CA LYS A 129 9.22 -11.37 -10.83
C LYS A 129 9.75 -12.79 -10.56
N SER A 130 9.67 -13.28 -9.33
CA SER A 130 10.13 -14.63 -8.96
C SER A 130 9.26 -15.78 -9.50
N TYR A 131 8.06 -15.50 -10.02
CA TYR A 131 7.10 -16.51 -10.47
C TYR A 131 7.69 -17.48 -11.48
N GLN A 132 7.73 -18.77 -11.11
CA GLN A 132 8.24 -19.88 -11.93
C GLN A 132 9.64 -19.64 -12.53
N GLN A 133 10.47 -18.79 -11.91
CA GLN A 133 11.82 -18.51 -12.38
C GLN A 133 12.82 -19.56 -11.89
N SER A 134 13.70 -20.03 -12.78
CA SER A 134 14.76 -21.01 -12.45
C SER A 134 15.79 -20.46 -11.46
N LYS A 135 16.03 -19.14 -11.46
CA LYS A 135 16.91 -18.42 -10.53
C LYS A 135 16.14 -17.61 -9.49
N SER A 136 15.11 -18.20 -8.87
CA SER A 136 14.25 -17.53 -7.88
C SER A 136 15.00 -16.95 -6.68
N ALA A 137 16.13 -17.54 -6.29
CA ALA A 137 16.92 -17.12 -5.12
C ALA A 137 17.38 -15.66 -5.17
N SER A 138 17.80 -15.15 -6.33
CA SER A 138 18.23 -13.74 -6.46
C SER A 138 17.05 -12.78 -6.31
N TYR A 139 15.90 -13.09 -6.92
CA TYR A 139 14.71 -12.24 -6.80
C TYR A 139 14.15 -12.23 -5.38
N LEU A 140 14.12 -13.39 -4.71
CA LEU A 140 13.69 -13.46 -3.32
C LEU A 140 14.69 -12.79 -2.37
N PHE A 141 15.99 -12.87 -2.63
CA PHE A 141 16.98 -12.06 -1.91
C PHE A 141 16.65 -10.57 -2.02
N HIS A 142 16.47 -10.03 -3.23
CA HIS A 142 16.15 -8.62 -3.41
C HIS A 142 14.82 -8.22 -2.77
N ALA A 143 13.76 -9.03 -2.93
CA ALA A 143 12.47 -8.76 -2.30
C ALA A 143 12.62 -8.59 -0.78
N PHE A 144 13.37 -9.48 -0.13
CA PHE A 144 13.56 -9.46 1.32
C PHE A 144 14.57 -8.42 1.78
N VAL A 145 15.54 -8.00 0.96
CA VAL A 145 16.36 -6.80 1.24
C VAL A 145 15.50 -5.57 1.36
N PHE A 146 14.53 -5.38 0.45
CA PHE A 146 13.63 -4.22 0.51
C PHE A 146 12.63 -4.30 1.67
N ILE A 147 12.15 -5.50 2.04
CA ILE A 147 11.40 -5.70 3.29
C ILE A 147 12.27 -5.39 4.52
N GLY A 148 13.52 -5.86 4.55
CA GLY A 148 14.47 -5.54 5.61
C GLY A 148 14.70 -4.02 5.72
N MET A 149 14.91 -3.34 4.60
CA MET A 149 15.14 -1.89 4.55
C MET A 149 13.91 -1.11 5.03
N GLY A 150 12.72 -1.49 4.58
CA GLY A 150 11.47 -0.91 5.08
C GLY A 150 11.27 -1.16 6.57
N SER A 151 11.68 -2.34 7.07
CA SER A 151 11.58 -2.65 8.49
C SER A 151 12.51 -1.85 9.40
N LEU A 152 13.57 -1.24 8.86
CA LEU A 152 14.37 -0.29 9.66
C LEU A 152 13.58 0.98 10.02
N LEU A 153 12.69 1.42 9.12
CA LEU A 153 11.84 2.61 9.33
C LEU A 153 10.55 2.26 10.07
N PHE A 154 10.00 1.09 9.82
CA PHE A 154 8.78 0.57 10.44
C PHE A 154 8.98 -0.92 10.78
N PRO A 155 9.49 -1.23 11.99
CA PRO A 155 9.88 -2.59 12.40
C PRO A 155 8.82 -3.66 12.19
N GLN A 156 7.56 -3.29 12.36
CA GLN A 156 6.41 -4.17 12.23
C GLN A 156 6.21 -4.74 10.81
N LEU A 157 6.91 -4.20 9.81
CA LEU A 157 6.94 -4.78 8.46
C LEU A 157 7.49 -6.23 8.49
N ILE A 158 8.30 -6.60 9.48
CA ILE A 158 8.80 -7.97 9.67
C ILE A 158 7.65 -8.99 9.76
N PHE A 159 6.50 -8.64 10.32
CA PHE A 159 5.37 -9.56 10.40
C PHE A 159 4.81 -9.98 9.04
N PHE A 160 5.14 -9.27 7.96
CA PHE A 160 4.77 -9.66 6.60
C PHE A 160 5.78 -10.61 5.93
N VAL A 161 6.94 -10.91 6.55
CA VAL A 161 7.91 -11.89 6.03
C VAL A 161 7.27 -13.27 5.81
N PRO A 162 6.54 -13.87 6.76
CA PRO A 162 5.85 -15.13 6.54
C PRO A 162 4.80 -15.04 5.41
N VAL A 163 4.10 -13.91 5.29
CA VAL A 163 3.12 -13.68 4.22
C VAL A 163 3.82 -13.70 2.86
N PHE A 164 4.99 -13.08 2.75
CA PHE A 164 5.81 -13.11 1.52
C PHE A 164 6.33 -14.52 1.20
N TRP A 165 6.67 -15.34 2.19
CA TRP A 165 7.01 -16.75 1.96
C TRP A 165 5.83 -17.56 1.44
N ILE A 166 4.62 -17.36 1.99
CA ILE A 166 3.40 -17.99 1.46
C ILE A 166 3.17 -17.57 -0.01
N GLY A 167 3.41 -16.30 -0.34
CA GLY A 167 3.39 -15.80 -1.71
C GLY A 167 4.42 -16.49 -2.61
N ALA A 168 5.68 -16.56 -2.16
CA ALA A 168 6.76 -17.23 -2.89
C ALA A 168 6.47 -18.72 -3.13
N TYR A 169 5.86 -19.39 -2.14
CA TYR A 169 5.40 -20.76 -2.28
C TYR A 169 4.30 -20.88 -3.34
N SER A 170 3.27 -20.01 -3.29
CA SER A 170 2.21 -19.94 -4.29
C SER A 170 2.74 -19.67 -5.72
N PHE A 171 3.83 -18.91 -5.83
CA PHE A 171 4.51 -18.60 -7.09
C PHE A 171 5.50 -19.68 -7.55
N GLN A 172 5.58 -20.81 -6.85
CA GLN A 172 6.49 -21.91 -7.12
C GLN A 172 7.96 -21.45 -7.19
N SER A 173 8.31 -20.46 -6.38
CA SER A 173 9.65 -19.86 -6.34
C SER A 173 10.40 -20.15 -5.05
N LEU A 174 9.72 -20.73 -4.05
CA LEU A 174 10.27 -21.10 -2.75
C LEU A 174 10.87 -22.52 -2.76
N HIS A 175 12.19 -22.57 -2.79
CA HIS A 175 13.02 -23.76 -2.61
C HIS A 175 13.96 -23.52 -1.42
N PRO A 176 14.60 -24.54 -0.82
CA PRO A 176 15.51 -24.34 0.30
C PRO A 176 16.58 -23.26 0.04
N LYS A 177 17.18 -23.27 -1.16
CA LYS A 177 18.16 -22.26 -1.58
C LYS A 177 17.58 -20.84 -1.60
N SER A 178 16.37 -20.65 -2.11
CA SER A 178 15.75 -19.33 -2.20
C SER A 178 15.15 -18.87 -0.87
N PHE A 179 14.74 -19.79 -0.02
CA PHE A 179 14.37 -19.52 1.38
C PHE A 179 15.56 -18.97 2.16
N PHE A 180 16.74 -19.62 2.12
CA PHE A 180 17.93 -19.06 2.77
C PHE A 180 18.38 -17.74 2.14
N ALA A 181 18.27 -17.59 0.82
CA ALA A 181 18.54 -16.31 0.16
C ALA A 181 17.61 -15.19 0.67
N SER A 182 16.33 -15.49 0.94
CA SER A 182 15.39 -14.53 1.52
C SER A 182 15.73 -14.15 2.97
N LEU A 183 16.15 -15.12 3.79
CA LEU A 183 16.61 -14.86 5.17
C LEU A 183 17.85 -13.96 5.19
N ILE A 184 18.83 -14.27 4.35
CA ILE A 184 20.05 -13.45 4.21
C ILE A 184 19.63 -12.05 3.74
N GLY A 185 18.80 -11.96 2.69
CA GLY A 185 18.33 -10.68 2.15
C GLY A 185 17.69 -9.79 3.22
N TRP A 186 16.80 -10.35 4.03
CA TRP A 186 16.19 -9.63 5.15
C TRP A 186 17.21 -9.18 6.21
N SER A 187 18.23 -10.00 6.51
CA SER A 187 19.24 -9.67 7.50
C SER A 187 20.26 -8.60 7.05
N VAL A 188 20.48 -8.41 5.75
CA VAL A 188 21.51 -7.49 5.22
C VAL A 188 21.34 -6.05 5.73
N PRO A 189 20.15 -5.42 5.66
CA PRO A 189 19.95 -4.06 6.20
C PRO A 189 20.27 -3.97 7.70
N TYR A 190 19.95 -5.00 8.48
CA TYR A 190 20.25 -5.06 9.91
C TYR A 190 21.74 -5.23 10.21
N TRP A 191 22.51 -5.94 9.37
CA TRP A 191 23.96 -6.00 9.49
C TRP A 191 24.63 -4.64 9.28
N PHE A 192 24.15 -3.87 8.30
CA PHE A 192 24.64 -2.50 8.11
C PHE A 192 24.27 -1.59 9.28
N LEU A 193 23.04 -1.70 9.80
CA LEU A 193 22.62 -0.97 10.99
C LEU A 193 23.48 -1.33 12.21
N LEU A 194 23.77 -2.62 12.43
CA LEU A 194 24.63 -3.11 13.50
C LEU A 194 26.04 -2.51 13.39
N GLY A 195 26.63 -2.53 12.18
CA GLY A 195 27.95 -1.96 11.93
C GLY A 195 27.99 -0.46 12.24
N TYR A 196 26.97 0.29 11.81
CA TYR A 196 26.84 1.71 12.14
C TYR A 196 26.68 1.94 13.64
N ALA A 197 25.76 1.23 14.29
CA ALA A 197 25.47 1.38 15.71
C ALA A 197 26.70 1.07 16.59
N TYR A 198 27.48 0.04 16.21
CA TYR A 198 28.71 -0.32 16.89
C TYR A 198 29.80 0.76 16.74
N LEU A 199 30.02 1.26 15.52
CA LEU A 199 31.03 2.30 15.25
C LEU A 199 30.66 3.66 15.89
N SER A 200 29.38 4.01 15.89
CA SER A 200 28.90 5.25 16.51
C SER A 200 28.75 5.16 18.03
N GLY A 201 28.91 3.98 18.64
CA GLY A 201 28.72 3.76 20.08
C GLY A 201 27.26 3.81 20.56
N HIS A 202 26.29 3.87 19.64
CA HIS A 202 24.85 3.99 19.93
C HIS A 202 24.14 2.66 19.66
N MET A 203 24.42 1.63 20.48
CA MET A 203 23.84 0.29 20.30
C MET A 203 22.32 0.25 20.50
N ASP A 204 21.74 1.25 21.19
CA ASP A 204 20.29 1.38 21.39
C ASP A 204 19.52 1.43 20.07
N LEU A 205 20.09 2.06 19.03
CA LEU A 205 19.48 2.14 17.70
C LEU A 205 19.28 0.77 17.05
N PHE A 206 20.15 -0.20 17.37
CA PHE A 206 20.04 -1.55 16.85
C PHE A 206 18.99 -2.38 17.59
N TYR A 207 18.88 -2.22 18.92
CA TYR A 207 17.93 -3.00 19.73
C TYR A 207 16.50 -2.50 19.63
N GLN A 208 16.30 -1.19 19.43
CA GLN A 208 14.98 -0.56 19.48
C GLN A 208 13.95 -1.16 18.49
N PRO A 209 14.28 -1.45 17.21
CA PRO A 209 13.35 -2.14 16.32
C PRO A 209 12.82 -3.47 16.88
N PHE A 210 13.70 -4.28 17.49
CA PHE A 210 13.31 -5.57 18.06
C PHE A 210 12.48 -5.42 19.34
N LEU A 211 12.76 -4.40 20.16
CA LEU A 211 11.94 -4.09 21.34
C LEU A 211 10.53 -3.64 20.93
N GLU A 212 10.40 -2.88 19.84
CA GLU A 212 9.09 -2.47 19.33
C GLU A 212 8.27 -3.63 18.74
N LEU A 213 8.92 -4.66 18.18
CA LEU A 213 8.24 -5.89 17.76
C LEU A 213 7.60 -6.64 18.94
N VAL A 214 8.30 -6.67 20.08
CA VAL A 214 7.82 -7.36 21.29
C VAL A 214 6.74 -6.56 22.00
N ASN A 215 6.82 -5.23 21.94
CA ASN A 215 5.85 -4.32 22.56
C ASN A 215 4.53 -4.23 21.77
N PHE A 216 3.70 -5.27 21.92
CA PHE A 216 2.36 -5.28 21.37
C PHE A 216 1.46 -4.31 22.17
N ARG A 217 1.08 -3.18 21.56
CA ARG A 217 0.16 -2.21 22.19
C ARG A 217 -1.24 -2.83 22.33
N SER A 218 -2.01 -2.31 23.29
CA SER A 218 -3.35 -2.84 23.63
C SER A 218 -4.26 -2.99 22.41
N ILE A 219 -4.95 -4.13 22.34
CA ILE A 219 -5.83 -4.58 21.25
C ILE A 219 -7.20 -3.85 21.26
N LEU A 220 -7.46 -3.02 22.28
CA LEU A 220 -8.77 -2.39 22.47
C LEU A 220 -9.02 -1.20 21.54
N PHE A 221 -10.18 -1.24 20.88
CA PHE A 221 -10.90 -0.20 20.12
C PHE A 221 -10.39 1.25 20.32
N GLY A 222 -9.25 1.57 19.70
CA GLY A 222 -8.66 2.91 19.71
C GLY A 222 -8.96 3.72 18.46
N PHE A 223 -9.83 3.22 17.57
CA PHE A 223 -10.15 3.89 16.32
C PHE A 223 -11.00 5.12 16.56
N ARG A 224 -10.60 6.24 15.97
CA ARG A 224 -11.47 7.41 15.86
C ARG A 224 -12.64 7.11 14.90
N PRO A 225 -13.80 7.75 15.04
CA PRO A 225 -14.95 7.49 14.17
C PRO A 225 -14.64 7.62 12.67
N TRP A 226 -13.79 8.58 12.29
CA TRP A 226 -13.35 8.77 10.91
C TRP A 226 -12.38 7.67 10.41
N GLU A 227 -11.51 7.14 11.28
CA GLU A 227 -10.65 5.98 10.97
C GLU A 227 -11.53 4.75 10.73
N LEU A 228 -12.55 4.55 11.56
CA LEU A 228 -13.48 3.44 11.39
C LEU A 228 -14.29 3.57 10.08
N ALA A 229 -14.76 4.78 9.75
CA ALA A 229 -15.50 5.04 8.52
C ALA A 229 -14.63 4.79 7.27
N THR A 230 -13.38 5.26 7.28
CA THR A 230 -12.42 5.06 6.18
C THR A 230 -12.03 3.59 6.03
N ILE A 231 -11.68 2.90 7.11
CA ILE A 231 -11.38 1.45 7.09
C ILE A 231 -12.60 0.66 6.62
N GLY A 232 -13.80 0.95 7.16
CA GLY A 232 -15.03 0.25 6.79
C GLY A 232 -15.38 0.42 5.32
N TYR A 233 -15.21 1.63 4.79
CA TYR A 233 -15.41 1.91 3.36
C TYR A 233 -14.43 1.12 2.49
N ILE A 234 -13.13 1.15 2.80
CA ILE A 234 -12.12 0.40 2.03
C ILE A 234 -12.30 -1.11 2.19
N LEU A 235 -12.71 -1.58 3.36
CA LEU A 235 -13.04 -2.98 3.61
C LEU A 235 -14.22 -3.44 2.75
N LEU A 236 -15.27 -2.62 2.60
CA LEU A 236 -16.38 -2.92 1.68
C LEU A 236 -15.87 -3.04 0.24
N LEU A 237 -15.11 -2.04 -0.23
CA LEU A 237 -14.54 -2.08 -1.59
C LEU A 237 -13.65 -3.30 -1.80
N TYR A 238 -12.84 -3.66 -0.79
CA TYR A 238 -12.00 -4.85 -0.79
C TYR A 238 -12.84 -6.13 -0.84
N MET A 239 -13.88 -6.27 -0.03
CA MET A 239 -14.76 -7.46 0.00
C MET A 239 -15.44 -7.68 -1.35
N VAL A 240 -15.99 -6.62 -1.95
CA VAL A 240 -16.62 -6.70 -3.28
C VAL A 240 -15.59 -7.04 -4.36
N SER A 241 -14.43 -6.37 -4.34
CA SER A 241 -13.38 -6.56 -5.35
C SER A 241 -12.73 -7.94 -5.27
N SER A 242 -12.40 -8.41 -4.07
CA SER A 242 -11.82 -9.73 -3.83
C SER A 242 -12.80 -10.85 -4.19
N SER A 243 -14.07 -10.75 -3.78
CA SER A 243 -15.10 -11.73 -4.13
C SER A 243 -15.26 -11.85 -5.64
N HIS A 244 -15.28 -10.71 -6.35
CA HIS A 244 -15.33 -10.71 -7.80
C HIS A 244 -14.08 -11.35 -8.42
N CYS A 245 -12.88 -11.02 -7.92
CA CYS A 245 -11.62 -11.61 -8.42
C CYS A 245 -11.59 -13.14 -8.23
N LEU A 246 -12.13 -13.64 -7.12
CA LEU A 246 -12.19 -15.09 -6.85
C LEU A 246 -13.21 -15.79 -7.76
N VAL A 247 -14.40 -15.21 -7.92
CA VAL A 247 -15.47 -15.81 -8.75
C VAL A 247 -15.15 -15.73 -10.24
N ALA A 248 -14.65 -14.59 -10.72
CA ALA A 248 -14.31 -14.37 -12.14
C ALA A 248 -12.88 -14.80 -12.49
N GLY A 249 -12.12 -15.36 -11.55
CA GLY A 249 -10.71 -15.69 -11.73
C GLY A 249 -10.42 -16.76 -12.81
N TYR A 250 -11.44 -17.47 -13.30
CA TYR A 250 -11.29 -18.42 -14.41
C TYR A 250 -11.05 -17.75 -15.76
N GLU A 251 -11.46 -16.48 -15.93
CA GLU A 251 -11.16 -15.69 -17.13
C GLU A 251 -9.69 -15.23 -17.17
N ASP A 252 -9.00 -15.39 -16.03
CA ASP A 252 -7.63 -14.94 -15.85
C ASP A 252 -6.55 -15.95 -16.19
N LYS A 253 -5.45 -15.45 -16.79
CA LYS A 253 -4.23 -16.25 -16.96
C LYS A 253 -3.79 -16.75 -15.59
N ILE A 254 -3.36 -18.01 -15.52
CA ILE A 254 -2.95 -18.68 -14.27
C ILE A 254 -1.99 -17.82 -13.44
N ARG A 255 -1.01 -17.18 -14.10
CA ARG A 255 -0.05 -16.25 -13.48
C ARG A 255 -0.74 -15.03 -12.85
N THR A 256 -1.59 -14.33 -13.59
CA THR A 256 -2.33 -13.16 -13.10
C THR A 256 -3.25 -13.54 -11.94
N ARG A 257 -3.93 -14.67 -12.04
CA ARG A 257 -4.77 -15.21 -10.96
C ARG A 257 -3.95 -15.47 -9.69
N SER A 258 -2.75 -16.03 -9.80
CA SER A 258 -1.86 -16.26 -8.65
C SER A 258 -1.46 -14.93 -7.98
N TYR A 259 -1.09 -13.91 -8.76
CA TYR A 259 -0.79 -12.57 -8.22
C TYR A 259 -1.99 -11.94 -7.51
N LEU A 260 -3.18 -12.00 -8.11
CA LEU A 260 -4.39 -11.46 -7.50
C LEU A 260 -4.78 -12.20 -6.22
N HIS A 261 -4.70 -13.53 -6.20
CA HIS A 261 -4.94 -14.33 -4.98
C HIS A 261 -3.97 -13.97 -3.87
N PHE A 262 -2.68 -13.79 -4.19
CA PHE A 262 -1.70 -13.32 -3.22
C PHE A 262 -2.02 -11.91 -2.71
N LEU A 263 -2.39 -10.98 -3.59
CA LEU A 263 -2.79 -9.64 -3.18
C LEU A 263 -4.03 -9.67 -2.28
N ILE A 264 -5.03 -10.51 -2.56
CA ILE A 264 -6.19 -10.71 -1.68
C ILE A 264 -5.73 -11.16 -0.29
N PHE A 265 -4.92 -12.23 -0.23
CA PHE A 265 -4.40 -12.75 1.03
C PHE A 265 -3.56 -11.71 1.80
N LEU A 266 -2.69 -10.97 1.11
CA LEU A 266 -1.87 -9.91 1.68
C LEU A 266 -2.73 -8.79 2.27
N ASN A 267 -3.72 -8.27 1.53
CA ASN A 267 -4.62 -7.24 2.04
C ASN A 267 -5.43 -7.73 3.23
N PHE A 268 -5.89 -8.99 3.21
CA PHE A 268 -6.57 -9.60 4.34
C PHE A 268 -5.69 -9.60 5.60
N CYS A 269 -4.41 -10.00 5.47
CA CYS A 269 -3.45 -9.92 6.58
C CYS A 269 -3.24 -8.48 7.06
N ILE A 270 -3.16 -7.50 6.15
CA ILE A 270 -3.03 -6.08 6.53
C ILE A 270 -4.28 -5.60 7.28
N PHE A 271 -5.49 -5.96 6.84
CA PHE A 271 -6.73 -5.62 7.55
C PHE A 271 -6.79 -6.21 8.95
N ILE A 272 -6.46 -7.50 9.09
CA ILE A 272 -6.36 -8.13 10.41
C ILE A 272 -5.36 -7.35 11.26
N TYR A 273 -4.21 -6.98 10.69
CA TYR A 273 -3.19 -6.31 11.47
C TYR A 273 -3.59 -4.90 11.90
N ILE A 274 -4.28 -4.14 11.03
CA ILE A 274 -4.88 -2.86 11.40
C ILE A 274 -5.86 -3.05 12.57
N GLY A 275 -6.74 -4.06 12.49
CA GLY A 275 -7.70 -4.35 13.56
C GLY A 275 -7.04 -4.75 14.88
N LEU A 276 -5.92 -5.48 14.84
CA LEU A 276 -5.15 -5.87 16.02
C LEU A 276 -4.35 -4.70 16.62
N GLN A 277 -3.88 -3.75 15.80
CA GLN A 277 -3.08 -2.61 16.25
C GLN A 277 -3.55 -1.29 15.63
N PRO A 278 -4.61 -0.67 16.18
CA PRO A 278 -5.13 0.62 15.70
C PRO A 278 -4.10 1.75 15.72
N ALA A 279 -3.12 1.69 16.63
CA ALA A 279 -2.05 2.69 16.73
C ALA A 279 -1.17 2.77 15.48
N LEU A 280 -1.05 1.67 14.72
CA LEU A 280 -0.24 1.60 13.50
C LEU A 280 -1.03 1.92 12.23
N TYR A 281 -2.30 2.32 12.38
CA TYR A 281 -3.21 2.65 11.30
C TYR A 281 -2.58 3.45 10.15
N PRO A 282 -1.98 4.64 10.36
CA PRO A 282 -1.49 5.45 9.23
C PRO A 282 -0.37 4.75 8.44
N HIS A 283 0.41 3.88 9.10
CA HIS A 283 1.51 3.16 8.46
C HIS A 283 0.99 2.00 7.61
N LEU A 284 0.11 1.19 8.18
CA LEU A 284 -0.47 0.02 7.53
C LEU A 284 -1.46 0.40 6.43
N PHE A 285 -2.15 1.53 6.58
CA PHE A 285 -3.11 2.02 5.60
C PHE A 285 -2.45 2.38 4.26
N SER A 286 -1.26 2.99 4.29
CA SER A 286 -0.47 3.29 3.08
C SER A 286 -0.15 2.02 2.28
N LEU A 287 0.17 0.92 2.98
CA LEU A 287 0.40 -0.40 2.39
C LEU A 287 -0.88 -1.03 1.84
N LEU A 288 -2.00 -0.88 2.56
CA LEU A 288 -3.31 -1.41 2.16
C LEU A 288 -3.82 -0.77 0.86
N LEU A 289 -3.62 0.54 0.68
CA LEU A 289 -4.05 1.26 -0.51
C LEU A 289 -3.43 0.73 -1.81
N ILE A 290 -2.17 0.29 -1.74
CA ILE A 290 -1.48 -0.33 -2.89
C ILE A 290 -2.26 -1.55 -3.37
N GLY A 291 -2.52 -2.50 -2.48
CA GLY A 291 -3.15 -3.76 -2.85
C GLY A 291 -4.62 -3.59 -3.24
N THR A 292 -5.37 -2.80 -2.48
CA THR A 292 -6.80 -2.54 -2.74
C THR A 292 -7.02 -1.80 -4.06
N SER A 293 -6.18 -0.81 -4.41
CA SER A 293 -6.29 -0.10 -5.70
C SER A 293 -6.13 -1.01 -6.91
N ILE A 294 -5.24 -2.01 -6.83
CA ILE A 294 -5.05 -3.03 -7.89
C ILE A 294 -6.30 -3.90 -8.02
N LEU A 295 -6.85 -4.39 -6.90
CA LEU A 295 -8.04 -5.25 -6.89
C LEU A 295 -9.28 -4.52 -7.44
N ILE A 296 -9.51 -3.27 -7.01
CA ILE A 296 -10.61 -2.43 -7.49
C ILE A 296 -10.42 -2.12 -8.99
N GLY A 297 -9.19 -1.80 -9.39
CA GLY A 297 -8.84 -1.58 -10.80
C GLY A 297 -9.14 -2.79 -11.68
N HIS A 298 -8.83 -4.00 -11.19
CA HIS A 298 -9.14 -5.24 -11.88
C HIS A 298 -10.64 -5.47 -12.03
N LEU A 299 -11.42 -5.28 -10.95
CA LEU A 299 -12.89 -5.40 -10.99
C LEU A 299 -13.49 -4.50 -12.07
N PHE A 300 -13.13 -3.22 -12.10
CA PHE A 300 -13.77 -2.27 -13.01
C PHE A 300 -13.32 -2.42 -14.47
N VAL A 301 -12.20 -3.09 -14.72
CA VAL A 301 -11.74 -3.38 -16.09
C VAL A 301 -12.38 -4.64 -16.64
N LEU A 302 -12.60 -5.67 -15.81
CA LEU A 302 -13.15 -6.95 -16.27
C LEU A 302 -14.68 -6.91 -16.40
N THR A 303 -15.36 -6.08 -15.60
CA THR A 303 -16.83 -6.06 -15.55
C THR A 303 -17.44 -5.10 -16.56
N ASN A 304 -18.42 -5.60 -17.33
CA ASN A 304 -19.30 -4.78 -18.16
C ASN A 304 -20.77 -5.10 -17.85
N SER A 305 -21.15 -5.08 -16.57
CA SER A 305 -22.53 -5.34 -16.07
C SER A 305 -23.20 -4.04 -15.59
N ARG A 306 -24.55 -4.01 -15.53
CA ARG A 306 -25.27 -2.81 -15.03
C ARG A 306 -24.98 -2.60 -13.55
N SER A 307 -24.86 -3.70 -12.81
CA SER A 307 -24.47 -3.74 -11.40
C SER A 307 -23.08 -3.13 -11.17
N SER A 308 -22.08 -3.47 -11.99
CA SER A 308 -20.75 -2.88 -11.83
C SER A 308 -20.72 -1.38 -12.13
N ASN A 309 -21.49 -0.93 -13.13
CA ASN A 309 -21.60 0.50 -13.43
C ASN A 309 -22.29 1.27 -12.30
N LEU A 310 -23.32 0.68 -11.69
CA LEU A 310 -23.95 1.24 -10.49
C LEU A 310 -22.97 1.26 -9.31
N PHE A 311 -22.24 0.17 -9.08
CA PHE A 311 -21.22 0.07 -8.04
C PHE A 311 -20.10 1.11 -8.23
N PHE A 312 -19.67 1.37 -9.47
CA PHE A 312 -18.71 2.41 -9.79
C PHE A 312 -19.21 3.81 -9.40
N ILE A 313 -20.48 4.12 -9.70
CA ILE A 313 -21.10 5.39 -9.32
C ILE A 313 -21.23 5.50 -7.80
N ILE A 314 -21.70 4.44 -7.13
CA ILE A 314 -21.80 4.39 -5.67
C ILE A 314 -20.43 4.56 -5.01
N MET A 315 -19.40 3.93 -5.57
CA MET A 315 -18.02 4.09 -5.11
C MET A 315 -17.59 5.57 -5.21
N LEU A 316 -17.74 6.20 -6.37
CA LEU A 316 -17.37 7.61 -6.54
C LEU A 316 -18.14 8.55 -5.60
N VAL A 317 -19.47 8.39 -5.48
CA VAL A 317 -20.28 9.18 -4.55
C VAL A 317 -19.82 8.95 -3.11
N GLY A 318 -19.59 7.68 -2.74
CA GLY A 318 -19.07 7.27 -1.45
C GLY A 318 -17.72 7.92 -1.10
N LEU A 319 -16.82 8.03 -2.08
CA LEU A 319 -15.54 8.71 -1.91
C LEU A 319 -15.71 10.20 -1.57
N PHE A 320 -16.55 10.93 -2.31
CA PHE A 320 -16.78 12.34 -2.02
C PHE A 320 -17.50 12.56 -0.68
N THR A 321 -18.45 11.69 -0.33
CA THR A 321 -19.12 11.75 0.98
C THR A 321 -18.15 11.44 2.12
N LEU A 322 -17.24 10.48 1.93
CA LEU A 322 -16.23 10.12 2.92
C LEU A 322 -15.23 11.27 3.11
N PHE A 323 -14.85 11.95 2.03
CA PHE A 323 -13.99 13.13 2.11
C PHE A 323 -14.65 14.27 2.89
N GLY A 324 -15.92 14.56 2.61
CA GLY A 324 -16.70 15.56 3.37
C GLY A 324 -16.82 15.20 4.86
N PHE A 325 -17.08 13.92 5.16
CA PHE A 325 -17.13 13.42 6.55
C PHE A 325 -15.77 13.53 7.24
N ASN A 326 -14.68 13.16 6.57
CA ASN A 326 -13.32 13.28 7.11
C ASN A 326 -12.96 14.74 7.37
N LEU A 327 -13.28 15.67 6.45
CA LEU A 327 -13.06 17.10 6.67
C LEU A 327 -13.86 17.59 7.88
N TRP A 328 -15.15 17.26 7.96
CA TRP A 328 -16.01 17.71 9.05
C TRP A 328 -15.57 17.20 10.43
N THR A 329 -15.03 15.98 10.51
CA THR A 329 -14.58 15.36 11.76
C THR A 329 -13.17 15.77 12.18
N LEU A 330 -12.38 16.34 11.26
CA LEU A 330 -11.01 16.80 11.51
C LEU A 330 -10.91 18.33 11.70
N LEU A 331 -11.92 19.08 11.22
CA LEU A 331 -12.16 20.48 11.58
C LEU A 331 -12.57 20.59 13.05
#